data_AF-A0AAD7DQ29-F1
#
_entry.id   AF-A0AAD7DQ29-F1
#
_cell.length_a   1.000
_cell.length_b   1.000
_cell.length_c   1.000
_cell.angle_alpha   90.00
_cell.angle_beta   90.00
_cell.angle_gamma   90.00
#
_symmetry.space_group_name_H-M   'P 1'
#
loop_
_entity.id
_entity.type
_entity.pdbx_description
1 polymer ?
#
loop_
_entity_poly.entity_id
_entity_poly.type
_entity_poly.pdbx_seq_one_letter_code
_entity_poly.pdbx_strand_id
1 'polypeptide(L)'
;MSPKLSGHATRNPHKAIKKSRQRAALSEASKASKVLATALRKERQMLLEDDVDEFYAYRAGEIVRLATKHSVTPDTVRKMICNTTQFKTTRALNLRNAIMHDRAVKAKAAGESKSLGELQDDILAAVEDGELEVSAAKLDQAEKKRLIDQLIAYRETQRHGARATNKAAAMNGVATAAGVRDVLIDLFERTGIRALALFSRGNPDNDALPNCVDSDESKGFFESMLKTSYLDILRSFERYCCTRDNGLHERNDLDSVRKDIVLMIMEGLRK
;
A
#
# COMPACT_ATOMS: atom_id res chain seq x y z
N MET A 1 31.77 -16.58 -35.45
CA MET A 1 30.87 -15.71 -34.66
C MET A 1 31.46 -15.54 -33.27
N SER A 2 32.05 -14.38 -32.99
CA SER A 2 32.70 -14.10 -31.70
C SER A 2 31.65 -13.81 -30.62
N PRO A 3 31.79 -14.32 -29.38
CA PRO A 3 30.83 -14.04 -28.32
C PRO A 3 30.94 -12.57 -27.89
N LYS A 4 29.81 -11.85 -27.90
CA LYS A 4 29.71 -10.48 -27.41
C LYS A 4 29.97 -10.45 -25.89
N LEU A 5 31.14 -9.97 -25.49
CA LEU A 5 31.49 -9.69 -24.09
C LEU A 5 30.96 -8.29 -23.70
N SER A 6 29.65 -8.16 -23.45
CA SER A 6 29.08 -6.94 -22.85
C SER A 6 28.82 -7.17 -21.36
N GLY A 7 29.78 -6.79 -20.53
CA GLY A 7 29.64 -6.80 -19.07
C GLY A 7 30.30 -5.58 -18.45
N HIS A 8 30.00 -5.30 -17.19
CA HIS A 8 30.50 -4.15 -16.41
C HIS A 8 32.04 -3.95 -16.45
N ALA A 9 32.78 -4.98 -16.86
CA ALA A 9 34.23 -4.99 -17.06
C ALA A 9 34.73 -4.15 -18.25
N THR A 10 33.93 -3.86 -19.28
CA THR A 10 34.35 -2.95 -20.38
C THR A 10 34.28 -1.47 -20.00
N ARG A 11 33.66 -1.11 -18.87
CA ARG A 11 33.48 0.28 -18.42
C ARG A 11 34.61 0.84 -17.56
N ASN A 12 35.59 0.01 -17.16
CA ASN A 12 36.72 0.49 -16.34
C ASN A 12 38.01 -0.30 -16.65
N PRO A 13 38.75 0.09 -17.71
CA PRO A 13 39.89 -0.69 -18.22
C PRO A 13 41.12 -0.70 -17.29
N HIS A 14 41.15 0.14 -16.26
CA HIS A 14 42.31 0.28 -15.37
C HIS A 14 42.20 -0.51 -14.04
N LYS A 15 41.06 -1.17 -13.77
CA LYS A 15 40.90 -2.02 -12.58
C LYS A 15 41.05 -3.49 -12.93
N ALA A 16 41.91 -4.19 -12.19
CA ALA A 16 42.08 -5.64 -12.33
C ALA A 16 40.74 -6.36 -12.16
N ILE A 17 40.31 -7.09 -13.18
CA ILE A 17 39.08 -7.89 -13.16
C ILE A 17 39.31 -9.05 -12.17
N LYS A 18 38.65 -9.02 -11.01
CA LYS A 18 38.59 -10.19 -10.13
C LYS A 18 37.81 -11.28 -10.86
N LYS A 19 38.49 -12.38 -11.23
CA LYS A 19 37.83 -13.56 -11.82
C LYS A 19 36.74 -14.03 -10.86
N SER A 20 35.51 -14.22 -11.35
CA SER A 20 34.46 -14.84 -10.55
C SER A 20 34.98 -16.18 -10.04
N ARG A 21 34.92 -16.41 -8.73
CA ARG A 21 35.35 -17.66 -8.12
C ARG A 21 34.60 -18.80 -8.79
N GLN A 22 35.28 -19.67 -9.53
CA GLN A 22 34.63 -20.84 -10.11
C GLN A 22 34.15 -21.73 -8.96
N ARG A 23 32.84 -21.91 -8.84
CA ARG A 23 32.27 -22.85 -7.87
C ARG A 23 32.66 -24.25 -8.34
N ALA A 24 33.29 -25.02 -7.46
CA ALA A 24 33.57 -26.43 -7.73
C ALA A 24 32.26 -27.16 -8.05
N ALA A 25 32.29 -28.07 -9.03
CA ALA A 25 31.15 -28.89 -9.36
C ALA A 25 30.75 -29.70 -8.11
N LEU A 26 29.47 -29.62 -7.73
CA LEU A 26 28.93 -30.39 -6.61
C LEU A 26 29.12 -31.88 -6.89
N SER A 27 29.71 -32.61 -5.93
CA SER A 27 29.81 -34.07 -5.99
C SER A 27 28.42 -34.70 -6.09
N GLU A 28 28.33 -35.88 -6.70
CA GLU A 28 27.05 -36.61 -6.81
C GLU A 28 26.44 -36.89 -5.44
N ALA A 29 27.27 -37.20 -4.43
CA ALA A 29 26.83 -37.32 -3.04
C ALA A 29 26.18 -36.04 -2.50
N SER A 30 26.78 -34.87 -2.78
CA SER A 30 26.21 -33.59 -2.33
C SER A 30 24.90 -33.24 -3.05
N LYS A 31 24.76 -33.63 -4.33
CA LYS A 31 23.50 -33.48 -5.07
C LYS A 31 22.41 -34.38 -4.48
N ALA A 32 22.72 -35.65 -4.20
CA ALA A 32 21.79 -36.59 -3.59
C ALA A 32 21.33 -36.13 -2.19
N SER A 33 22.26 -35.67 -1.34
CA SER A 33 21.93 -35.10 -0.02
C SER A 33 21.03 -33.86 -0.11
N LYS A 34 21.21 -33.00 -1.11
CA LYS A 34 20.35 -31.82 -1.32
C LYS A 34 18.95 -32.19 -1.77
N VAL A 35 18.80 -33.20 -2.62
CA VAL A 35 17.49 -33.71 -3.05
C VAL A 35 16.73 -34.28 -1.85
N LEU A 36 17.39 -35.12 -1.04
CA LEU A 36 16.79 -35.68 0.18
C LEU A 36 16.41 -34.59 1.19
N ALA A 37 17.29 -33.62 1.43
CA ALA A 37 16.99 -32.51 2.33
C ALA A 37 15.80 -31.65 1.83
N THR A 38 15.68 -31.47 0.52
CA THR A 38 14.56 -30.74 -0.09
C THR A 38 13.25 -31.52 0.05
N ALA A 39 13.27 -32.83 -0.17
CA ALA A 39 12.12 -33.71 0.03
C ALA A 39 11.64 -33.69 1.49
N LEU A 40 12.55 -33.86 2.45
CA LEU A 40 12.25 -33.79 3.88
C LEU A 40 11.71 -32.42 4.32
N ARG A 41 12.26 -31.34 3.75
CA ARG A 41 11.76 -29.98 4.03
C ARG A 41 10.35 -29.78 3.50
N LYS A 42 10.06 -30.32 2.31
CA LYS A 42 8.71 -30.27 1.73
C LYS A 42 7.71 -31.06 2.58
N GLU A 43 8.10 -32.24 3.04
CA GLU A 43 7.27 -33.06 3.94
C GLU A 43 6.95 -32.34 5.25
N ARG A 44 7.96 -31.75 5.90
CA ARG A 44 7.74 -30.94 7.12
C ARG A 44 6.88 -29.70 6.87
N GLN A 45 7.02 -29.08 5.69
CA GLN A 45 6.21 -27.92 5.32
C GLN A 45 4.74 -28.32 5.14
N MET A 46 4.46 -29.47 4.52
CA MET A 46 3.08 -29.98 4.38
C MET A 46 2.47 -30.28 5.76
N LEU A 47 3.22 -30.94 6.65
CA LEU A 47 2.74 -31.18 8.03
C LEU A 47 2.42 -29.89 8.77
N LEU A 48 3.26 -28.85 8.62
CA LEU A 48 3.01 -27.55 9.22
C LEU A 48 1.77 -26.86 8.60
N GLU A 49 1.56 -27.00 7.30
CA GLU A 49 0.37 -26.47 6.62
C GLU A 49 -0.90 -27.16 7.14
N ASP A 50 -0.87 -28.48 7.30
CA ASP A 50 -1.97 -29.27 7.87
C ASP A 50 -2.27 -28.84 9.32
N ASP A 51 -1.25 -28.70 10.17
CA ASP A 51 -1.40 -28.23 11.57
C ASP A 51 -1.99 -26.80 11.63
N VAL A 52 -1.59 -25.93 10.70
CA VAL A 52 -2.10 -24.55 10.61
C VAL A 52 -3.56 -24.54 10.16
N ASP A 53 -3.94 -25.39 9.22
CA ASP A 53 -5.32 -25.54 8.76
C ASP A 53 -6.23 -26.10 9.87
N GLU A 54 -5.74 -27.07 10.64
CA GLU A 54 -6.44 -27.58 11.83
C GLU A 54 -6.65 -26.46 12.86
N PHE A 55 -5.61 -25.64 13.12
CA PHE A 55 -5.72 -24.50 14.01
C PHE A 55 -6.75 -23.47 13.52
N TYR A 56 -6.83 -23.20 12.21
CA TYR A 56 -7.84 -22.31 11.65
C TYR A 56 -9.25 -22.87 11.83
N ALA A 57 -9.45 -24.17 11.62
CA ALA A 57 -10.73 -24.83 11.84
C ALA A 57 -11.16 -24.79 13.31
N TYR A 58 -10.25 -25.11 14.23
CA TYR A 58 -10.46 -25.00 15.68
C TYR A 58 -10.86 -23.58 16.07
N ARG A 59 -10.09 -22.59 15.61
CA ARG A 59 -10.36 -21.17 15.90
C ARG A 59 -11.71 -20.72 15.36
N ALA A 60 -12.10 -21.16 14.17
CA ALA A 60 -13.40 -20.85 13.60
C ALA A 60 -14.56 -21.40 14.44
N GLY A 61 -14.44 -22.65 14.93
CA GLY A 61 -15.41 -23.24 15.85
C GLY A 61 -15.50 -22.47 17.17
N GLU A 62 -14.36 -22.08 17.73
CA GLU A 62 -14.30 -21.35 18.98
C GLU A 62 -14.90 -19.93 18.88
N ILE A 63 -14.72 -19.27 17.72
CA ILE A 63 -15.38 -18.00 17.42
C ILE A 63 -16.90 -18.15 17.41
N VAL A 64 -17.43 -19.22 16.78
CA VAL A 64 -18.87 -19.49 16.77
C VAL A 64 -19.38 -19.77 18.19
N ARG A 65 -18.65 -20.57 18.97
CA ARG A 65 -18.98 -20.87 20.37
C ARG A 65 -19.07 -19.60 21.22
N LEU A 66 -18.10 -18.70 21.10
CA LEU A 66 -18.09 -17.42 21.81
C LEU A 66 -19.23 -16.50 21.34
N ALA A 67 -19.49 -16.47 20.03
CA ALA A 67 -20.59 -15.70 19.46
C ALA A 67 -21.94 -16.14 20.02
N THR A 68 -22.21 -17.46 20.04
CA THR A 68 -23.43 -18.03 20.64
C THR A 68 -23.51 -17.77 22.14
N LYS A 69 -22.41 -17.95 22.88
CA LYS A 69 -22.38 -17.74 24.34
C LYS A 69 -22.75 -16.31 24.75
N HIS A 70 -22.36 -15.33 23.95
CA HIS A 70 -22.55 -13.91 24.25
C HIS A 70 -23.65 -13.26 23.39
N SER A 71 -24.41 -14.03 22.62
CA SER A 71 -25.48 -13.55 21.72
C SER A 71 -25.01 -12.43 20.78
N VAL A 72 -23.76 -12.52 20.30
CA VAL A 72 -23.17 -11.59 19.33
C VAL A 72 -22.89 -12.31 18.02
N THR A 73 -22.71 -11.56 16.93
CA THR A 73 -22.37 -12.19 15.65
C THR A 73 -20.93 -12.73 15.67
N PRO A 74 -20.64 -13.85 14.97
CA PRO A 74 -19.28 -14.35 14.81
C PRO A 74 -18.31 -13.30 14.27
N ASP A 75 -18.81 -12.39 13.41
CA ASP A 75 -18.02 -11.31 12.85
C ASP A 75 -17.57 -10.28 13.90
N THR A 76 -18.42 -9.99 14.89
CA THR A 76 -18.07 -9.12 16.03
C THR A 76 -16.91 -9.73 16.83
N VAL A 77 -16.98 -11.02 17.15
CA VAL A 77 -15.90 -11.75 17.85
C VAL A 77 -14.63 -11.78 17.02
N ARG A 78 -14.76 -12.02 15.71
CA ARG A 78 -13.63 -12.02 14.76
C ARG A 78 -12.91 -10.67 14.74
N LYS A 79 -13.66 -9.57 14.74
CA LYS A 79 -13.14 -8.19 14.82
C LYS A 79 -12.47 -7.85 16.16
N MET A 80 -12.88 -8.50 17.25
CA MET A 80 -12.24 -8.33 18.56
C MET A 80 -10.93 -9.11 18.68
N ILE A 81 -10.85 -10.31 18.12
CA ILE A 81 -9.64 -11.15 18.18
C ILE A 81 -8.61 -10.68 17.15
N CYS A 82 -9.05 -10.44 15.91
CA CYS A 82 -8.23 -9.82 14.89
C CYS A 82 -8.32 -8.31 15.12
N ASN A 83 -7.37 -7.72 15.86
CA ASN A 83 -7.11 -6.27 15.89
C ASN A 83 -6.69 -5.74 14.50
N THR A 84 -7.46 -6.06 13.46
CA THR A 84 -7.26 -5.53 12.12
C THR A 84 -7.65 -4.07 12.22
N THR A 85 -6.64 -3.21 12.18
CA THR A 85 -6.76 -1.77 11.99
C THR A 85 -7.90 -1.52 11.01
N GLN A 86 -9.05 -1.06 11.51
CA GLN A 86 -10.14 -0.61 10.65
C GLN A 86 -9.70 0.71 10.04
N PHE A 87 -8.78 0.66 9.08
CA PHE A 87 -8.60 1.77 8.17
C PHE A 87 -9.99 2.07 7.62
N LYS A 88 -10.40 3.34 7.70
CA LYS A 88 -11.69 3.77 7.12
C LYS A 88 -11.65 3.37 5.65
N THR A 89 -12.38 2.32 5.31
CA THR A 89 -12.47 1.86 3.92
C THR A 89 -13.14 2.97 3.13
N THR A 90 -12.53 3.36 2.01
CA THR A 90 -13.20 4.23 1.06
C THR A 90 -14.54 3.59 0.69
N ARG A 91 -15.61 4.39 0.68
CA ARG A 91 -16.97 3.86 0.43
C ARG A 91 -16.97 3.07 -0.88
N ALA A 92 -17.49 1.85 -0.86
CA ALA A 92 -17.52 0.97 -2.03
C ALA A 92 -18.15 1.65 -3.25
N LEU A 93 -17.64 1.32 -4.44
CA LEU A 93 -18.26 1.70 -5.71
C LEU A 93 -19.50 0.82 -5.89
N ASN A 94 -20.67 1.34 -5.54
CA ASN A 94 -21.95 0.65 -5.74
C ASN A 94 -22.95 1.59 -6.40
N LEU A 95 -24.00 1.02 -7.00
CA LEU A 95 -25.01 1.77 -7.74
C LEU A 95 -25.69 2.84 -6.87
N ARG A 96 -25.97 2.52 -5.60
CA ARG A 96 -26.57 3.48 -4.65
C ARG A 96 -25.70 4.72 -4.46
N ASN A 97 -24.39 4.54 -4.25
CA ASN A 97 -23.45 5.66 -4.12
C ASN A 97 -23.31 6.44 -5.43
N ALA A 98 -23.43 5.78 -6.58
CA ALA A 98 -23.40 6.44 -7.88
C ALA A 98 -24.66 7.30 -8.12
N ILE A 99 -25.85 6.81 -7.76
CA ILE A 99 -27.11 7.58 -7.82
C ILE A 99 -27.05 8.79 -6.87
N MET A 100 -26.61 8.57 -5.63
CA MET A 100 -26.42 9.66 -4.66
C MET A 100 -25.47 10.73 -5.20
N HIS A 101 -24.38 10.32 -5.86
CA HIS A 101 -23.41 11.24 -6.45
C HIS A 101 -24.01 12.02 -7.62
N ASP A 102 -24.71 11.37 -8.55
CA ASP A 102 -25.37 12.04 -9.69
C ASP A 102 -26.39 13.09 -9.23
N ARG A 103 -27.21 12.75 -8.22
CA ARG A 103 -28.15 13.71 -7.62
C ARG A 103 -27.44 14.88 -6.94
N ALA A 104 -26.37 14.63 -6.20
CA ALA A 104 -25.55 15.69 -5.61
C ALA A 104 -24.95 16.62 -6.67
N VAL A 105 -24.49 16.08 -7.79
CA VAL A 105 -23.95 16.87 -8.92
C VAL A 105 -25.06 17.71 -9.56
N LYS A 106 -26.25 17.15 -9.78
CA LYS A 106 -27.41 17.88 -10.33
C LYS A 106 -27.88 19.00 -9.41
N ALA A 107 -28.00 18.73 -8.11
CA ALA A 107 -28.36 19.74 -7.11
C ALA A 107 -27.34 20.90 -7.11
N LYS A 108 -26.04 20.56 -7.14
CA LYS A 108 -24.98 21.57 -7.21
C LYS A 108 -25.02 22.37 -8.52
N ALA A 109 -25.34 21.74 -9.65
CA ALA A 109 -25.51 22.43 -10.93
C ALA A 109 -26.71 23.38 -10.93
N ALA A 110 -27.76 23.06 -10.17
CA ALA A 110 -28.89 23.95 -9.90
C ALA A 110 -28.59 25.04 -8.85
N GLY A 111 -27.39 25.06 -8.26
CA GLY A 111 -27.00 26.02 -7.23
C GLY A 111 -27.48 25.67 -5.82
N GLU A 112 -28.02 24.48 -5.62
CA GLU A 112 -28.52 24.00 -4.33
C GLU A 112 -27.41 23.29 -3.54
N SER A 113 -27.27 23.62 -2.26
CA SER A 113 -26.36 22.93 -1.34
C SER A 113 -27.16 22.01 -0.42
N LYS A 114 -27.44 20.79 -0.89
CA LYS A 114 -28.22 19.81 -0.14
C LYS A 114 -27.34 18.93 0.77
N SER A 115 -27.83 18.64 1.96
CA SER A 115 -27.25 17.68 2.89
C SER A 115 -27.46 16.24 2.40
N LEU A 116 -26.72 15.28 2.99
CA LEU A 116 -26.91 13.86 2.63
C LEU A 116 -28.31 13.33 2.97
N GLY A 117 -28.97 13.87 3.99
CA GLY A 117 -30.34 13.50 4.35
C GLY A 117 -31.33 13.99 3.30
N GLU A 118 -31.25 15.27 2.95
CA GLU A 118 -32.10 15.88 1.91
C GLU A 118 -31.94 15.19 0.55
N LEU A 119 -30.72 14.80 0.18
CA LEU A 119 -30.48 14.03 -1.04
C LEU A 119 -31.10 12.62 -0.98
N GLN A 120 -31.20 12.01 0.20
CA GLN A 120 -31.88 10.72 0.36
C GLN A 120 -33.39 10.89 0.23
N ASP A 121 -33.94 11.94 0.84
CA ASP A 121 -35.37 12.27 0.76
C ASP A 121 -35.77 12.61 -0.68
N ASP A 122 -34.97 13.37 -1.41
CA ASP A 122 -35.16 13.65 -2.85
C ASP A 122 -35.16 12.37 -3.70
N ILE A 123 -34.30 11.41 -3.35
CA ILE A 123 -34.24 10.12 -4.04
C ILE A 123 -35.47 9.28 -3.73
N LEU A 124 -35.95 9.31 -2.48
CA LEU A 124 -37.17 8.62 -2.07
C LEU A 124 -38.40 9.23 -2.76
N ALA A 125 -38.52 10.56 -2.77
CA ALA A 125 -39.59 11.27 -3.48
C ALA A 125 -39.57 10.96 -4.98
N ALA A 126 -38.40 11.00 -5.62
CA ALA A 126 -38.28 10.65 -7.04
C ALA A 126 -38.62 9.17 -7.35
N VAL A 127 -38.52 8.27 -6.38
CA VAL A 127 -38.97 6.88 -6.50
C VAL A 127 -40.49 6.79 -6.39
N GLU A 128 -41.08 7.53 -5.45
CA GLU A 128 -42.53 7.59 -5.22
C GLU A 128 -43.27 8.24 -6.40
N ASP A 129 -42.69 9.30 -6.97
CA ASP A 129 -43.21 10.01 -8.15
C ASP A 129 -42.99 9.26 -9.47
N GLY A 130 -42.25 8.13 -9.44
CA GLY A 130 -41.96 7.31 -10.62
C GLY A 130 -40.93 7.90 -11.59
N GLU A 131 -40.33 9.05 -11.27
CA GLU A 131 -39.28 9.68 -12.09
C GLU A 131 -37.95 8.93 -12.04
N LEU A 132 -37.68 8.21 -10.94
CA LEU A 132 -36.42 7.53 -10.73
C LEU A 132 -36.66 6.15 -10.12
N GLU A 133 -36.70 5.13 -10.97
CA GLU A 133 -36.85 3.75 -10.52
C GLU A 133 -35.55 3.23 -9.90
N VAL A 134 -35.27 3.54 -8.62
CA VAL A 134 -34.03 3.15 -7.92
C VAL A 134 -33.83 1.63 -7.80
N SER A 135 -34.86 0.83 -8.12
CA SER A 135 -34.72 -0.62 -8.16
C SER A 135 -33.75 -1.03 -9.28
N ALA A 136 -32.68 -1.73 -8.88
CA ALA A 136 -31.74 -2.36 -9.80
C ALA A 136 -32.42 -3.34 -10.79
N ALA A 137 -33.71 -3.62 -10.64
CA ALA A 137 -34.49 -4.43 -11.56
C ALA A 137 -34.93 -3.71 -12.86
N LYS A 138 -35.01 -2.36 -12.88
CA LYS A 138 -35.60 -1.64 -14.04
C LYS A 138 -34.72 -0.58 -14.70
N LEU A 139 -33.67 -0.08 -14.06
CA LEU A 139 -32.64 0.69 -14.78
C LEU A 139 -32.00 -0.20 -15.86
N ASP A 140 -31.87 0.34 -17.08
CA ASP A 140 -31.08 -0.31 -18.13
C ASP A 140 -29.64 -0.54 -17.65
N GLN A 141 -29.06 -1.67 -18.06
CA GLN A 141 -27.75 -2.08 -17.61
C GLN A 141 -26.65 -1.12 -18.11
N ALA A 142 -26.87 -0.45 -19.25
CA ALA A 142 -25.99 0.59 -19.75
C ALA A 142 -26.01 1.83 -18.83
N GLU A 143 -27.17 2.25 -18.34
CA GLU A 143 -27.32 3.43 -17.50
C GLU A 143 -26.71 3.23 -16.10
N LYS A 144 -26.88 2.02 -15.53
CA LYS A 144 -26.19 1.63 -14.29
C LYS A 144 -24.67 1.74 -14.44
N LYS A 145 -24.14 1.24 -15.56
CA LYS A 145 -22.70 1.27 -15.84
C LYS A 145 -22.23 2.71 -16.01
N ARG A 146 -22.96 3.54 -16.74
CA ARG A 146 -22.67 4.97 -16.92
C ARG A 146 -22.52 5.71 -15.59
N LEU A 147 -23.46 5.51 -14.66
CA LEU A 147 -23.42 6.16 -13.34
C LEU A 147 -22.20 5.71 -12.52
N ILE A 148 -21.88 4.42 -12.56
CA ILE A 148 -20.70 3.88 -11.88
C ILE A 148 -19.41 4.45 -12.51
N ASP A 149 -19.31 4.46 -13.83
CA ASP A 149 -18.15 4.99 -14.56
C ASP A 149 -17.95 6.49 -14.28
N GLN A 150 -19.03 7.27 -14.20
CA GLN A 150 -18.97 8.68 -13.79
C GLN A 150 -18.44 8.85 -12.35
N LEU A 151 -18.89 8.00 -11.42
CA LEU A 151 -18.38 8.02 -10.05
C LEU A 151 -16.90 7.64 -9.99
N ILE A 152 -16.46 6.68 -10.81
CA ILE A 152 -15.04 6.29 -10.93
C ILE A 152 -14.23 7.48 -11.45
N ALA A 153 -14.61 8.05 -12.58
CA ALA A 153 -13.91 9.18 -13.19
C ALA A 153 -13.84 10.40 -12.25
N TYR A 154 -14.92 10.68 -11.52
CA TYR A 154 -14.93 11.72 -10.49
C TYR A 154 -13.92 11.43 -9.37
N ARG A 155 -13.91 10.19 -8.84
CA ARG A 155 -12.97 9.79 -7.78
C ARG A 155 -11.52 9.82 -8.26
N GLU A 156 -11.25 9.43 -9.49
CA GLU A 156 -9.92 9.54 -10.10
C GLU A 156 -9.48 11.00 -10.22
N THR A 157 -10.37 11.87 -10.71
CA THR A 157 -10.11 13.31 -10.79
C THR A 157 -9.81 13.91 -9.40
N GLN A 158 -10.59 13.53 -8.38
CA GLN A 158 -10.37 13.98 -7.01
C GLN A 158 -9.08 13.40 -6.40
N ARG A 159 -8.72 12.16 -6.74
CA ARG A 159 -7.48 11.51 -6.30
C ARG A 159 -6.24 12.26 -6.83
N HIS A 160 -6.31 12.79 -8.04
CA HIS A 160 -5.20 13.49 -8.68
C HIS A 160 -5.21 15.02 -8.48
N GLY A 161 -6.24 15.56 -7.81
CA GLY A 161 -6.38 16.98 -7.48
C GLY A 161 -6.65 17.85 -8.71
N ALA A 162 -7.57 18.81 -8.60
CA ALA A 162 -8.00 19.66 -9.72
C ALA A 162 -6.92 20.66 -10.21
N ARG A 163 -5.76 20.75 -9.55
CA ARG A 163 -4.65 21.61 -9.95
C ARG A 163 -3.35 20.81 -9.86
N ALA A 164 -2.88 20.29 -10.98
CA ALA A 164 -1.57 19.67 -11.11
C ALA A 164 -0.46 20.74 -11.11
N THR A 165 -0.33 21.49 -10.01
CA THR A 165 0.75 22.47 -9.81
C THR A 165 1.69 22.00 -8.71
N ASN A 166 2.97 22.39 -8.82
CA ASN A 166 3.99 22.03 -7.83
C ASN A 166 3.61 22.52 -6.43
N LYS A 167 3.05 23.72 -6.32
CA LYS A 167 2.48 24.25 -5.07
C LYS A 167 1.36 23.39 -4.48
N ALA A 168 0.42 22.91 -5.30
CA ALA A 168 -0.66 22.06 -4.82
C ALA A 168 -0.14 20.68 -4.38
N ALA A 169 0.83 20.12 -5.11
CA ALA A 169 1.52 18.89 -4.73
C ALA A 169 2.27 19.05 -3.40
N ALA A 170 2.96 20.17 -3.20
CA ALA A 170 3.63 20.52 -1.95
C ALA A 170 2.65 20.63 -0.78
N MET A 171 1.53 21.34 -0.95
CA MET A 171 0.49 21.46 0.07
C MET A 171 -0.11 20.11 0.45
N ASN A 172 -0.36 19.23 -0.52
CA ASN A 172 -0.84 17.87 -0.26
C ASN A 172 0.19 17.05 0.51
N GLY A 173 1.48 17.17 0.16
CA GLY A 173 2.57 16.54 0.90
C GLY A 173 2.62 17.00 2.36
N VAL A 174 2.47 18.31 2.62
CA VAL A 174 2.43 18.87 3.97
C VAL A 174 1.21 18.36 4.76
N ALA A 175 0.02 18.37 4.16
CA ALA A 175 -1.19 17.87 4.81
C ALA A 175 -1.09 16.37 5.15
N THR A 176 -0.52 15.58 4.23
CA THR A 176 -0.28 14.15 4.46
C THR A 176 0.73 13.91 5.57
N ALA A 177 1.85 14.67 5.58
CA ALA A 177 2.84 14.56 6.65
C ALA A 177 2.27 14.93 8.02
N ALA A 178 1.36 15.92 8.08
CA ALA A 178 0.64 16.25 9.32
C ALA A 178 -0.26 15.09 9.77
N GLY A 179 -1.05 14.49 8.89
CA GLY A 179 -1.87 13.32 9.24
C GLY A 179 -1.03 12.11 9.70
N VAL A 180 0.14 11.88 9.09
CA VAL A 180 1.06 10.84 9.56
C VAL A 180 1.61 11.17 10.95
N ARG A 181 1.91 12.44 11.25
CA ARG A 181 2.34 12.86 12.59
C ARG A 181 1.34 12.43 13.65
N ASP A 182 0.07 12.76 13.44
CA ASP A 182 -0.99 12.45 14.40
C ASP A 182 -1.10 10.93 14.60
N VAL A 183 -0.98 10.15 13.52
CA VAL A 183 -0.95 8.68 13.60
C VAL A 183 0.27 8.15 14.36
N LEU A 184 1.46 8.74 14.17
CA LEU A 184 2.67 8.30 14.87
C LEU A 184 2.60 8.65 16.38
N ILE A 185 2.06 9.82 16.72
CA ILE A 185 1.83 10.21 18.12
C ILE A 185 0.81 9.28 18.76
N ASP A 186 -0.34 9.07 18.12
CA ASP A 186 -1.38 8.15 18.58
C ASP A 186 -0.84 6.72 18.79
N LEU A 187 0.01 6.25 17.89
CA LEU A 187 0.64 4.93 18.00
C LEU A 187 1.53 4.85 19.25
N PHE A 188 2.36 5.87 19.47
CA PHE A 188 3.21 5.91 20.64
C PHE A 188 2.40 5.98 21.93
N GLU A 189 1.38 6.83 22.00
CA GLU A 189 0.54 6.96 23.19
C GLU A 189 -0.22 5.67 23.53
N ARG A 190 -0.69 4.94 22.51
CA ARG A 190 -1.49 3.71 22.73
C ARG A 190 -0.65 2.47 22.99
N THR A 191 0.53 2.36 22.40
CA THR A 191 1.30 1.10 22.42
C THR A 191 2.74 1.26 22.88
N GLY A 192 3.22 2.48 23.11
CA GLY A 192 4.63 2.77 23.40
C GLY A 192 5.57 2.51 22.22
N ILE A 193 5.04 2.25 21.02
CA ILE A 193 5.87 1.99 19.84
C ILE A 193 6.38 3.33 19.32
N ARG A 194 7.70 3.44 19.22
CA ARG A 194 8.37 4.60 18.62
C ARG A 194 8.55 4.40 17.12
N ALA A 195 8.21 5.43 16.36
CA ALA A 195 8.28 5.45 14.91
C ALA A 195 8.71 6.83 14.39
N LEU A 196 9.30 6.83 13.19
CA LEU A 196 9.65 8.04 12.47
C LEU A 196 9.35 7.86 10.97
N ALA A 197 9.05 8.95 10.30
CA ALA A 197 8.79 9.02 8.87
C ALA A 197 9.59 10.17 8.24
N LEU A 198 10.27 9.87 7.13
CA LEU A 198 10.99 10.85 6.31
C LEU A 198 10.18 11.12 5.04
N PHE A 199 9.92 12.39 4.79
CA PHE A 199 9.22 12.88 3.61
C PHE A 199 10.19 13.71 2.79
N SER A 200 10.24 13.44 1.50
CA SER A 200 11.05 14.22 0.57
C SER A 200 10.38 14.33 -0.78
N ARG A 201 10.75 15.34 -1.54
CA ARG A 201 10.35 15.48 -2.93
C ARG A 201 11.06 14.41 -3.78
N GLY A 202 10.33 13.91 -4.78
CA GLY A 202 10.89 12.98 -5.77
C GLY A 202 11.40 13.66 -7.03
N ASN A 203 11.12 14.95 -7.21
CA ASN A 203 11.54 15.74 -8.38
C ASN A 203 12.13 17.08 -7.89
N PRO A 204 13.29 17.53 -8.41
CA PRO A 204 13.87 18.84 -8.13
C PRO A 204 12.91 20.03 -8.32
N ASP A 205 11.98 19.94 -9.26
CA ASP A 205 11.05 21.03 -9.60
C ASP A 205 9.87 21.14 -8.63
N ASN A 206 9.70 20.18 -7.71
CA ASN A 206 8.63 20.23 -6.71
C ASN A 206 9.01 21.18 -5.57
N ASP A 207 8.08 22.07 -5.23
CA ASP A 207 8.20 23.08 -4.15
C ASP A 207 8.09 22.47 -2.74
N ALA A 208 7.83 21.16 -2.61
CA ALA A 208 7.72 20.48 -1.34
C ALA A 208 9.04 20.50 -0.57
N LEU A 209 9.02 21.03 0.65
CA LEU A 209 10.16 20.96 1.55
C LEU A 209 10.29 19.56 2.16
N PRO A 210 11.50 18.98 2.21
CA PRO A 210 11.74 17.76 2.95
C PRO A 210 11.34 17.94 4.43
N ASN A 211 10.75 16.91 5.00
CA ASN A 211 10.27 16.94 6.38
C ASN A 211 10.54 15.61 7.08
N CYS A 212 10.80 15.67 8.38
CA CYS A 212 10.85 14.48 9.23
C CYS A 212 9.79 14.60 10.32
N VAL A 213 9.01 13.54 10.47
CA VAL A 213 7.97 13.43 11.48
C VAL A 213 8.31 12.24 12.36
N ASP A 214 8.18 12.38 13.67
CA ASP A 214 8.55 11.37 14.64
C ASP A 214 7.58 11.34 15.81
N SER A 215 7.53 10.19 16.48
CA SER A 215 6.91 10.05 17.79
C SER A 215 7.99 10.18 18.88
N ASP A 216 7.71 10.90 19.97
CA ASP A 216 8.52 10.92 21.20
C ASP A 216 10.03 11.04 20.96
N GLU A 217 10.46 12.17 20.38
CA GLU A 217 11.86 12.54 20.14
C GLU A 217 12.70 11.47 19.39
N SER A 218 12.05 10.58 18.62
CA SER A 218 12.76 9.51 17.90
C SER A 218 13.76 10.04 16.86
N LYS A 219 13.67 11.32 16.45
CA LYS A 219 14.72 12.00 15.67
C LYS A 219 16.08 12.01 16.37
N GLY A 220 16.12 12.02 17.70
CA GLY A 220 17.36 11.95 18.49
C GLY A 220 18.16 10.67 18.22
N PHE A 221 17.55 9.63 17.63
CA PHE A 221 18.23 8.44 17.16
C PHE A 221 19.39 8.77 16.20
N PHE A 222 19.20 9.68 15.26
CA PHE A 222 20.22 10.01 14.24
C PHE A 222 21.47 10.59 14.90
N GLU A 223 21.31 11.51 15.83
CA GLU A 223 22.42 12.16 16.53
C GLU A 223 23.07 11.22 17.54
N SER A 224 22.25 10.44 18.26
CA SER A 224 22.74 9.56 19.32
C SER A 224 23.45 8.32 18.78
N MET A 225 22.89 7.66 17.77
CA MET A 225 23.40 6.39 17.24
C MET A 225 24.24 6.57 15.98
N LEU A 226 23.78 7.40 15.04
CA LEU A 226 24.45 7.59 13.75
C LEU A 226 25.43 8.77 13.76
N LYS A 227 25.52 9.51 14.86
CA LYS A 227 26.39 10.69 15.03
C LYS A 227 26.25 11.69 13.89
N THR A 228 25.05 11.78 13.33
CA THR A 228 24.73 12.58 12.16
C THR A 228 23.42 13.32 12.43
N SER A 229 23.33 14.59 12.02
CA SER A 229 22.07 15.32 12.15
C SER A 229 20.99 14.67 11.29
N TYR A 230 19.77 14.61 11.81
CA TYR A 230 18.62 14.11 11.04
C TYR A 230 18.42 14.93 9.75
N LEU A 231 18.79 16.21 9.74
CA LEU A 231 18.72 17.08 8.56
C LEU A 231 19.68 16.62 7.46
N ASP A 232 20.86 16.14 7.80
CA ASP A 232 21.83 15.65 6.81
C ASP A 232 21.40 14.32 6.22
N ILE A 233 20.78 13.45 7.04
CA ILE A 233 20.12 12.23 6.56
C ILE A 233 18.95 12.58 5.65
N LEU A 234 18.12 13.55 6.02
CA LEU A 234 16.97 13.99 5.22
C LEU A 234 17.40 14.58 3.87
N ARG A 235 18.46 15.39 3.83
CA ARG A 235 19.06 15.91 2.59
C ARG A 235 19.68 14.81 1.75
N SER A 236 20.35 13.84 2.38
CA SER A 236 20.91 12.68 1.66
C SER A 236 19.81 11.82 1.05
N PHE A 237 18.72 11.64 1.79
CA PHE A 237 17.53 10.94 1.33
C PHE A 237 16.83 11.69 0.18
N GLU A 238 16.69 13.01 0.29
CA GLU A 238 16.20 13.87 -0.80
C GLU A 238 17.05 13.75 -2.05
N ARG A 239 18.38 13.89 -1.92
CA ARG A 239 19.30 13.71 -3.04
C ARG A 239 19.13 12.34 -3.68
N TYR A 240 19.00 11.30 -2.88
CA TYR A 240 18.75 9.94 -3.37
C TYR A 240 17.42 9.83 -4.13
N CYS A 241 16.34 10.45 -3.63
CA CYS A 241 15.04 10.46 -4.29
C CYS A 241 15.07 11.26 -5.61
N CYS A 242 15.63 12.47 -5.61
CA CYS A 242 15.69 13.35 -6.79
C CYS A 242 16.67 12.90 -7.87
N THR A 243 17.66 12.06 -7.54
CA THR A 243 18.61 11.51 -8.53
C THR A 243 18.10 10.27 -9.24
N ARG A 244 17.01 9.67 -8.72
CA ARG A 244 16.32 8.56 -9.35
C ARG A 244 15.20 9.15 -10.19
N ASP A 245 15.44 9.30 -11.50
CA ASP A 245 14.42 9.58 -12.53
C ASP A 245 13.44 8.40 -12.72
N ASN A 246 13.09 7.71 -11.63
CA ASN A 246 12.11 6.66 -11.60
C ASN A 246 10.73 7.31 -11.62
N GLY A 247 10.32 7.76 -12.81
CA GLY A 247 8.91 8.01 -13.10
C GLY A 247 8.07 6.79 -12.70
N LEU A 248 6.78 7.00 -12.45
CA LEU A 248 5.81 5.97 -12.08
C LEU A 248 5.84 4.70 -12.96
N HIS A 249 6.47 4.76 -14.14
CA HIS A 249 6.58 3.68 -15.12
C HIS A 249 7.81 2.76 -14.98
N GLU A 250 8.89 3.15 -14.29
CA GLU A 250 10.11 2.32 -14.20
C GLU A 250 10.03 1.19 -13.15
N ARG A 251 8.97 1.18 -12.31
CA ARG A 251 8.76 0.11 -11.32
C ARG A 251 8.43 -1.26 -11.94
N ASN A 252 8.10 -1.30 -13.23
CA ASN A 252 7.73 -2.52 -13.94
C ASN A 252 8.80 -2.98 -14.96
N ASP A 253 10.06 -2.54 -14.82
CA ASP A 253 11.15 -3.09 -15.62
C ASP A 253 11.70 -4.39 -15.00
N LEU A 254 11.99 -5.39 -15.82
CA LEU A 254 12.53 -6.69 -15.38
C LEU A 254 13.86 -6.50 -14.63
N ASP A 255 14.64 -5.48 -14.98
CA ASP A 255 15.90 -5.17 -14.32
C ASP A 255 15.73 -4.55 -12.93
N SER A 256 14.64 -3.82 -12.66
CA SER A 256 14.34 -3.33 -11.31
C SER A 256 13.85 -4.47 -10.41
N VAL A 257 12.96 -5.33 -10.93
CA VAL A 257 12.50 -6.55 -10.22
C VAL A 257 13.67 -7.50 -9.89
N ARG A 258 14.62 -7.67 -10.81
CA ARG A 258 15.82 -8.49 -10.55
C ARG A 258 16.70 -7.90 -9.46
N LYS A 259 16.86 -6.58 -9.40
CA LYS A 259 17.61 -5.93 -8.32
C LYS A 259 16.95 -6.13 -6.97
N ASP A 260 15.62 -6.03 -6.90
CA ASP A 260 14.86 -6.24 -5.67
C ASP A 260 14.93 -7.70 -5.20
N ILE A 261 14.82 -8.67 -6.10
CA ILE A 261 15.01 -10.10 -5.78
C ILE A 261 16.42 -10.37 -5.25
N VAL A 262 17.46 -9.80 -5.87
CA VAL A 262 18.84 -9.96 -5.41
C VAL A 262 19.02 -9.33 -4.02
N LEU A 263 18.42 -8.17 -3.76
CA LEU A 263 18.45 -7.53 -2.46
C LEU A 263 17.79 -8.42 -1.38
N MET A 264 16.59 -8.93 -1.65
CA MET A 264 15.86 -9.83 -0.74
C MET A 264 16.64 -11.12 -0.45
N ILE A 265 17.28 -11.71 -1.46
CA ILE A 265 18.15 -12.88 -1.28
C ILE A 265 19.33 -12.52 -0.38
N MET A 266 19.97 -11.37 -0.60
CA MET A 266 21.11 -10.95 0.20
C MET A 266 20.73 -10.63 1.65
N GLU A 267 19.57 -10.02 1.89
CA GLU A 267 19.04 -9.77 3.23
C GLU A 267 18.67 -11.07 3.95
N GLY A 268 18.06 -12.03 3.25
CA GLY A 268 17.76 -13.36 3.79
C GLY A 268 19.02 -14.19 4.13
N LEU A 269 20.13 -13.95 3.45
CA LEU A 269 21.44 -14.58 3.69
C LEU A 269 22.28 -13.87 4.76
N ARG A 270 21.85 -12.70 5.25
CA ARG A 270 22.50 -11.97 6.36
C ARG A 270 21.93 -12.35 7.74
N LYS A 271 21.05 -13.34 7.80
CA LYS A 271 20.69 -14.09 9.02
C LYS A 271 21.67 -15.24 9.21
#